data_AF-A0A850WGZ8-F1
#
_entry.id   AF-A0A850WGZ8-F1
#
_cell.length_a   1.000
_cell.length_b   1.000
_cell.length_c   1.000
_cell.angle_alpha   90.00
_cell.angle_beta   90.00
_cell.angle_gamma   90.00
#
_symmetry.space_group_name_H-M   'P 1'
#
loop_
_entity.id
_entity.type
_entity.pdbx_description
1 polymer ?
#
loop_
_entity_poly.entity_id
_entity_poly.type
_entity_poly.pdbx_seq_one_letter_code
_entity_poly.pdbx_strand_id
1 'polypeptide(L)'
;QCSPWKDNACCTANTSLEAHKDQSYLYGFNWNHCGAMPEQCRRHFVQDTCLYECSPNLGPWIQKADSSWRTERVLHVPLCREDCEQWWEDCQGAFTCKSNWHKGWDWSSGTNRCPKGAMCQKFPYVFPTPAALCEQIWSNSYRYTELRRGSGRCIQMWFDPANGNPNAAVARYYA
;
A
#
# COMPACT_ATOMS: atom_id res chain seq x y z
N GLN A 1 -6.93 -1.03 -12.20
CA GLN A 1 -6.59 -1.75 -10.96
C GLN A 1 -7.64 -1.54 -9.85
N CYS A 2 -8.25 -0.36 -9.71
CA CYS A 2 -9.29 -0.13 -8.69
C CYS A 2 -10.72 -0.63 -9.06
N SER A 3 -10.92 -1.16 -10.26
CA SER A 3 -12.23 -1.67 -10.71
C SER A 3 -12.84 -2.81 -9.86
N PRO A 4 -12.07 -3.63 -9.10
CA PRO A 4 -12.67 -4.65 -8.23
C PRO A 4 -13.56 -4.07 -7.11
N TRP A 5 -13.44 -2.78 -6.80
CA TRP A 5 -14.29 -2.11 -5.79
C TRP A 5 -15.51 -1.39 -6.39
N LYS A 6 -15.75 -1.46 -7.71
CA LYS A 6 -16.78 -0.65 -8.40
C LYS A 6 -18.19 -0.74 -7.80
N ASP A 7 -18.56 -1.88 -7.22
CA ASP A 7 -19.91 -2.14 -6.72
C ASP A 7 -20.14 -1.52 -5.33
N ASN A 8 -19.07 -1.30 -4.55
CA ASN A 8 -19.11 -0.64 -3.25
C ASN A 8 -17.71 -0.11 -2.89
N ALA A 9 -17.49 1.20 -3.08
CA ALA A 9 -16.21 1.85 -2.87
C ALA A 9 -16.31 3.12 -2.02
N CYS A 10 -15.25 3.42 -1.27
CA CYS A 10 -15.05 4.70 -0.59
C CYS A 10 -14.42 5.78 -1.48
N CYS A 11 -13.77 5.38 -2.58
CA CYS A 11 -13.09 6.29 -3.48
C CYS A 11 -14.02 6.84 -4.58
N THR A 12 -13.65 7.98 -5.15
CA THR A 12 -14.31 8.52 -6.35
C THR A 12 -13.67 7.99 -7.63
N ALA A 13 -14.36 8.13 -8.77
CA ALA A 13 -13.77 7.83 -10.08
C ALA A 13 -12.46 8.61 -10.32
N ASN A 14 -12.42 9.89 -9.95
CA ASN A 14 -11.22 10.73 -10.09
C ASN A 14 -10.05 10.18 -9.24
N THR A 15 -10.30 9.85 -7.97
CA THR A 15 -9.32 9.20 -7.08
C THR A 15 -8.76 7.93 -7.72
N SER A 16 -9.63 7.10 -8.30
CA SER A 16 -9.21 5.85 -8.94
C SER A 16 -8.31 6.06 -10.17
N LEU A 17 -8.56 7.10 -10.98
CA LEU A 17 -7.70 7.43 -12.12
C LEU A 17 -6.32 7.89 -11.67
N GLU A 18 -6.28 8.63 -10.57
CA GLU A 18 -5.09 9.30 -10.06
C GLU A 18 -4.20 8.37 -9.25
N ALA A 19 -4.77 7.30 -8.67
CA ALA A 19 -4.00 6.19 -8.11
C ALA A 19 -3.04 5.55 -9.13
N HIS A 20 -3.27 5.70 -10.43
CA HIS A 20 -2.43 5.12 -11.49
C HIS A 20 -1.34 6.09 -12.00
N LYS A 21 -1.41 7.38 -11.65
CA LYS A 21 -0.47 8.41 -12.13
C LYS A 21 0.72 8.56 -11.17
N ASP A 22 1.89 8.86 -11.72
CA ASP A 22 3.04 9.30 -10.92
C ASP A 22 2.79 10.74 -10.44
N GLN A 23 3.19 11.06 -9.21
CA GLN A 23 3.03 12.39 -8.62
C GLN A 23 1.60 12.93 -8.71
N SER A 24 0.61 12.03 -8.55
CA SER A 24 -0.80 12.38 -8.63
C SER A 24 -1.21 13.34 -7.52
N TYR A 25 -2.36 14.01 -7.68
CA TYR A 25 -2.82 14.98 -6.68
C TYR A 25 -3.07 14.35 -5.29
N LEU A 26 -3.24 13.02 -5.22
CA LEU A 26 -3.52 12.33 -3.97
C LEU A 26 -2.43 12.63 -2.93
N TYR A 27 -1.17 12.50 -3.34
CA TYR A 27 -0.02 12.58 -2.43
C TYR A 27 1.20 13.28 -3.01
N GLY A 28 1.18 13.69 -4.29
CA GLY A 28 2.37 14.23 -4.98
C GLY A 28 3.55 13.25 -5.01
N PHE A 29 3.27 11.95 -4.84
CA PHE A 29 4.28 10.94 -4.55
C PHE A 29 4.94 10.42 -5.83
N ASN A 30 6.26 10.45 -5.83
CA ASN A 30 7.14 9.93 -6.87
C ASN A 30 7.60 8.52 -6.52
N TRP A 31 7.07 7.53 -7.26
CA TRP A 31 7.50 6.14 -7.18
C TRP A 31 8.95 5.95 -7.67
N ASN A 32 9.46 6.87 -8.51
CA ASN A 32 10.78 6.79 -9.15
C ASN A 32 11.87 7.59 -8.42
N HIS A 33 11.81 7.70 -7.09
CA HIS A 33 12.75 8.51 -6.28
C HIS A 33 14.19 7.99 -6.29
N CYS A 34 14.42 6.73 -6.70
CA CYS A 34 15.74 6.11 -6.86
C CYS A 34 15.98 5.57 -8.30
N GLY A 35 15.34 6.19 -9.29
CA GLY A 35 15.32 5.70 -10.68
C GLY A 35 13.99 5.05 -11.04
N ALA A 36 13.85 4.59 -12.28
CA ALA A 36 12.60 4.01 -12.77
C ALA A 36 12.24 2.74 -11.99
N MET A 37 11.06 2.73 -11.35
CA MET A 37 10.54 1.55 -10.68
C MET A 37 10.04 0.52 -11.71
N PRO A 38 10.40 -0.78 -11.59
CA PRO A 38 9.85 -1.82 -12.44
C PRO A 38 8.32 -1.84 -12.41
N GLU A 39 7.67 -2.03 -13.56
CA GLU A 39 6.21 -2.00 -13.67
C GLU A 39 5.53 -3.06 -12.77
N GLN A 40 6.10 -4.27 -12.71
CA GLN A 40 5.65 -5.35 -11.84
C GLN A 40 5.70 -4.99 -10.33
N CYS A 41 6.60 -4.09 -9.92
CA CYS A 41 6.65 -3.58 -8.56
C CYS A 41 5.63 -2.44 -8.39
N ARG A 42 5.59 -1.49 -9.34
CA ARG A 42 4.69 -0.33 -9.32
C ARG A 42 3.22 -0.73 -9.22
N ARG A 43 2.78 -1.79 -9.90
CA ARG A 43 1.38 -2.25 -9.82
C ARG A 43 0.93 -2.54 -8.39
N HIS A 44 1.81 -3.03 -7.52
CA HIS A 44 1.45 -3.30 -6.13
C HIS A 44 1.19 -2.02 -5.34
N PHE A 45 1.98 -0.97 -5.56
CA PHE A 45 1.74 0.35 -4.97
C PHE A 45 0.44 0.99 -5.47
N VAL A 46 0.09 0.79 -6.75
CA VAL A 46 -1.19 1.22 -7.30
C VAL A 46 -2.34 0.43 -6.67
N GLN A 47 -2.21 -0.89 -6.55
CA GLN A 47 -3.23 -1.76 -5.95
C GLN A 47 -3.42 -1.46 -4.45
N ASP A 48 -2.34 -1.20 -3.72
CA ASP A 48 -2.35 -0.73 -2.33
C ASP A 48 -3.11 0.59 -2.20
N THR A 49 -2.83 1.55 -3.08
CA THR A 49 -3.59 2.81 -3.14
C THR A 49 -5.07 2.54 -3.41
N CYS A 50 -5.42 1.64 -4.33
CA CYS A 50 -6.81 1.25 -4.55
C CYS A 50 -7.45 0.63 -3.29
N LEU A 51 -6.75 -0.26 -2.58
CA LEU A 51 -7.27 -0.86 -1.35
C LEU A 51 -7.50 0.21 -0.28
N TYR A 52 -6.51 1.07 -0.03
CA TYR A 52 -6.58 2.11 0.99
C TYR A 52 -7.68 3.14 0.70
N GLU A 53 -7.77 3.62 -0.54
CA GLU A 53 -8.74 4.66 -0.92
C GLU A 53 -10.15 4.11 -1.14
N CYS A 54 -10.29 2.88 -1.66
CA CYS A 54 -11.57 2.38 -2.14
C CYS A 54 -12.22 1.35 -1.21
N SER A 55 -11.50 0.66 -0.34
CA SER A 55 -12.06 -0.46 0.40
C SER A 55 -13.01 -0.02 1.53
N PRO A 56 -14.30 -0.41 1.49
CA PRO A 56 -15.22 -0.18 2.59
C PRO A 56 -15.05 -1.20 3.74
N ASN A 57 -14.06 -2.09 3.64
CA ASN A 57 -13.89 -3.24 4.53
C ASN A 57 -12.68 -3.10 5.46
N LEU A 58 -12.11 -1.91 5.60
CA LEU A 58 -10.98 -1.65 6.50
C LEU A 58 -11.42 -1.12 7.88
N GLY A 59 -12.72 -0.95 8.11
CA GLY A 59 -13.31 -0.40 9.34
C GLY A 59 -12.70 -0.92 10.65
N PRO A 60 -12.54 -2.24 10.86
CA PRO A 60 -11.99 -2.78 12.11
C PRO A 60 -10.58 -2.32 12.49
N TRP A 61 -9.84 -1.74 11.53
CA TRP A 61 -8.46 -1.29 11.71
C TRP A 61 -8.30 0.22 11.64
N ILE A 62 -9.40 0.97 11.52
CA ILE A 62 -9.37 2.43 11.54
C ILE A 62 -9.04 2.93 12.95
N GLN A 63 -8.06 3.82 13.04
CA GLN A 63 -7.65 4.49 14.26
C GLN A 63 -7.46 5.98 14.01
N LYS A 64 -7.63 6.80 15.06
CA LYS A 64 -7.34 8.24 14.99
C LYS A 64 -5.87 8.47 14.62
N ALA A 65 -5.65 9.37 13.67
CA ALA A 65 -4.32 9.78 13.25
C ALA A 65 -3.95 11.11 13.91
N ASP A 66 -2.74 11.19 14.44
CA ASP A 66 -2.12 12.46 14.83
C ASP A 66 -1.40 13.07 13.61
N SER A 67 -2.17 13.68 12.70
CA SER A 67 -1.68 14.19 11.42
C SER A 67 -2.45 15.42 10.96
N SER A 68 -1.79 16.35 10.27
CA SER A 68 -2.42 17.57 9.74
C SER A 68 -3.31 17.33 8.52
N TRP A 69 -3.13 16.21 7.81
CA TRP A 69 -3.81 15.94 6.53
C TRP A 69 -4.83 14.81 6.58
N ARG A 70 -4.91 14.07 7.70
CA ARG A 70 -5.91 13.01 7.91
C ARG A 70 -6.30 12.93 9.39
N THR A 71 -7.59 12.75 9.66
CA THR A 71 -8.12 12.54 11.02
C THR A 71 -8.03 11.08 11.45
N GLU A 72 -8.02 10.15 10.49
CA GLU A 72 -8.01 8.72 10.72
C GLU A 72 -7.05 8.03 9.74
N ARG A 73 -6.59 6.85 10.11
CA ARG A 73 -5.80 5.95 9.26
C ARG A 73 -6.07 4.51 9.62
N VAL A 74 -5.67 3.60 8.75
CA VAL A 74 -5.62 2.18 9.11
C VAL A 74 -4.30 1.83 9.80
N LEU A 75 -4.36 0.90 10.75
CA LEU A 75 -3.21 0.33 11.44
C LEU A 75 -3.39 -1.18 11.63
N HIS A 76 -2.32 -1.94 11.37
CA HIS A 76 -2.25 -3.39 11.55
C HIS A 76 -3.31 -4.19 10.77
N VAL A 77 -3.70 -3.72 9.59
CA VAL A 77 -4.54 -4.49 8.66
C VAL A 77 -3.86 -5.83 8.36
N PRO A 78 -4.49 -6.99 8.63
CA PRO A 78 -3.86 -8.30 8.47
C PRO A 78 -3.78 -8.64 6.98
N LEU A 79 -2.69 -8.26 6.32
CA LEU A 79 -2.51 -8.54 4.90
C LEU A 79 -2.25 -10.04 4.70
N CYS A 80 -2.91 -10.63 3.72
CA CYS A 80 -2.70 -12.04 3.42
C CYS A 80 -1.24 -12.28 3.01
N ARG A 81 -0.73 -13.46 3.39
CA ARG A 81 0.65 -13.87 3.18
C ARG A 81 1.10 -13.69 1.73
N GLU A 82 0.32 -14.26 0.80
CA GLU A 82 0.68 -14.26 -0.62
C GLU A 82 0.65 -12.86 -1.24
N ASP A 83 -0.23 -11.96 -0.79
CA ASP A 83 -0.27 -10.57 -1.27
C ASP A 83 1.00 -9.81 -0.86
N CYS A 84 1.47 -10.00 0.38
CA CYS A 84 2.69 -9.36 0.86
C CYS A 84 3.95 -9.96 0.22
N GLU A 85 4.03 -11.30 0.12
CA GLU A 85 5.16 -12.01 -0.49
C GLU A 85 5.31 -11.66 -1.96
N GLN A 86 4.20 -11.65 -2.73
CA GLN A 86 4.26 -11.30 -4.15
C GLN A 86 4.65 -9.84 -4.38
N TRP A 87 4.20 -8.92 -3.52
CA TRP A 87 4.62 -7.53 -3.57
C TRP A 87 6.14 -7.42 -3.38
N TRP A 88 6.68 -8.07 -2.35
CA TRP A 88 8.11 -8.07 -2.09
C TRP A 88 8.92 -8.70 -3.24
N GLU A 89 8.47 -9.84 -3.75
CA GLU A 89 9.10 -10.57 -4.85
C GLU A 89 9.20 -9.72 -6.12
N ASP A 90 8.08 -9.12 -6.55
CA ASP A 90 8.05 -8.31 -7.76
C ASP A 90 8.90 -7.02 -7.63
N CYS A 91 9.18 -6.59 -6.40
CA CYS A 91 10.01 -5.42 -6.09
C CYS A 91 11.49 -5.72 -5.87
N GLN A 92 11.97 -6.96 -5.95
CA GLN A 92 13.40 -7.28 -5.69
C GLN A 92 14.37 -6.48 -6.58
N GLY A 93 13.98 -6.19 -7.83
CA GLY A 93 14.77 -5.40 -8.78
C GLY A 93 14.67 -3.87 -8.61
N ALA A 94 13.75 -3.39 -7.76
CA ALA A 94 13.55 -1.97 -7.52
C ALA A 94 14.59 -1.39 -6.55
N PHE A 95 14.70 -0.07 -6.51
CA PHE A 95 15.57 0.66 -5.59
C PHE A 95 14.76 1.64 -4.74
N THR A 96 15.21 1.83 -3.50
CA THR A 96 14.70 2.87 -2.61
C THR A 96 15.80 3.34 -1.67
N CYS A 97 15.58 4.47 -0.99
CA CYS A 97 16.51 5.05 -0.03
C CYS A 97 15.94 5.08 1.40
N LYS A 98 14.73 4.56 1.61
CA LYS A 98 14.01 4.64 2.90
C LYS A 98 13.15 3.40 3.13
N SER A 99 13.11 2.95 4.38
CA SER A 99 12.19 1.88 4.82
C SER A 99 10.83 2.39 5.29
N ASN A 100 10.70 3.69 5.59
CA ASN A 100 9.43 4.32 5.97
C ASN A 100 9.10 5.45 5.00
N TRP A 101 8.04 5.26 4.22
CA TRP A 101 7.62 6.17 3.15
C TRP A 101 6.54 7.16 3.59
N HIS A 102 6.02 7.06 4.82
CA HIS A 102 5.09 8.06 5.35
C HIS A 102 5.76 9.37 5.78
N LYS A 103 7.05 9.35 6.15
CA LYS A 103 7.72 10.51 6.75
C LYS A 103 9.21 10.61 6.42
N GLY A 104 9.76 11.83 6.54
CA GLY A 104 11.19 12.10 6.41
C GLY A 104 11.69 12.06 4.97
N TRP A 105 10.85 12.44 4.01
CA TRP A 105 11.27 12.77 2.65
C TRP A 105 11.71 14.24 2.60
N ASP A 106 12.59 14.57 1.65
CA ASP A 106 12.83 15.95 1.26
C ASP A 106 11.76 16.37 0.23
N TRP A 107 10.98 17.41 0.56
CA TRP A 107 9.91 17.94 -0.29
C TRP A 107 10.25 19.32 -0.88
N SER A 108 11.49 19.81 -0.72
CA SER A 108 11.91 21.15 -1.16
C SER A 108 11.70 21.41 -2.66
N SER A 109 11.72 20.35 -3.49
CA SER A 109 11.45 20.43 -4.92
C SER A 109 9.98 20.24 -5.31
N GLY A 110 9.04 20.23 -4.36
CA GLY A 110 7.61 19.98 -4.61
C GLY A 110 7.24 18.51 -4.83
N THR A 111 8.19 17.58 -4.73
CA THR A 111 7.97 16.13 -4.80
C THR A 111 8.93 15.44 -3.84
N ASN A 112 8.61 14.24 -3.38
CA ASN A 112 9.47 13.50 -2.47
C ASN A 112 10.79 13.09 -3.13
N ARG A 113 11.88 13.48 -2.48
CA ARG A 113 13.26 13.11 -2.79
C ARG A 113 13.92 12.44 -1.59
N CYS A 114 14.90 11.60 -1.88
CA CYS A 114 15.73 11.00 -0.83
C CYS A 114 16.36 12.10 0.04
N PRO A 115 16.21 12.03 1.37
CA PRO A 115 16.78 13.03 2.27
C PRO A 115 18.31 12.97 2.22
N LYS A 116 18.95 14.07 2.63
CA LYS A 116 20.41 14.17 2.66
C LYS A 116 21.04 13.00 3.42
N GLY A 117 22.00 12.32 2.77
CA GLY A 117 22.72 11.17 3.34
C GLY A 117 22.03 9.81 3.15
N ALA A 118 20.77 9.78 2.69
CA ALA A 118 20.12 8.52 2.32
C ALA A 118 20.61 8.07 0.94
N MET A 119 21.13 6.84 0.86
CA MET A 119 21.62 6.24 -0.38
C MET A 119 20.56 5.33 -0.99
N CYS A 120 20.41 5.38 -2.31
CA CYS A 120 19.58 4.42 -3.04
C CYS A 120 20.22 3.03 -2.98
N GLN A 121 19.46 2.05 -2.49
CA GLN A 121 19.83 0.65 -2.41
C GLN A 121 18.73 -0.21 -2.99
N LYS A 122 19.05 -1.45 -3.37
CA LYS A 122 18.01 -2.40 -3.82
C LYS A 122 16.99 -2.62 -2.70
N PHE A 123 15.73 -2.81 -3.07
CA PHE A 123 14.63 -3.08 -2.14
C PHE A 123 14.95 -4.16 -1.11
N PRO A 124 15.55 -5.32 -1.46
CA PRO A 124 15.88 -6.36 -0.47
C PRO A 124 16.90 -5.93 0.60
N TYR A 125 17.73 -4.91 0.35
CA TYR A 125 18.64 -4.38 1.39
C TYR A 125 17.91 -3.48 2.38
N VAL A 126 16.90 -2.74 1.92
CA VAL A 126 16.10 -1.84 2.75
C VAL A 126 14.96 -2.57 3.45
N PHE A 127 14.39 -3.58 2.78
CA PHE A 127 13.33 -4.46 3.25
C PHE A 127 13.80 -5.92 3.16
N PRO A 128 14.48 -6.46 4.18
CA PRO A 128 15.10 -7.78 4.13
C PRO A 128 14.11 -8.95 3.99
N THR A 129 12.84 -8.72 4.34
CA THR A 129 11.77 -9.74 4.29
C THR A 129 10.47 -9.13 3.75
N PRO A 130 9.52 -9.96 3.28
CA PRO A 130 8.18 -9.49 2.95
C PRO A 130 7.51 -8.72 4.08
N ALA A 131 7.59 -9.25 5.31
CA ALA A 131 7.06 -8.56 6.49
C ALA A 131 7.70 -7.18 6.70
N ALA A 132 9.02 -7.06 6.52
CA ALA A 132 9.70 -5.76 6.62
C ALA A 132 9.13 -4.74 5.61
N LEU A 133 8.84 -5.16 4.37
CA LEU A 133 8.19 -4.30 3.38
C LEU A 133 6.79 -3.88 3.84
N CYS A 134 5.88 -4.83 4.01
CA CYS A 134 4.45 -4.54 4.19
C CYS A 134 4.17 -3.81 5.50
N GLU A 135 4.93 -4.09 6.56
CA GLU A 135 4.74 -3.44 7.86
C GLU A 135 5.41 -2.07 7.92
N GLN A 136 6.63 -1.92 7.41
CA GLN A 136 7.41 -0.68 7.64
C GLN A 136 7.10 0.42 6.63
N ILE A 137 6.85 0.07 5.36
CA ILE A 137 6.77 1.05 4.27
C ILE A 137 5.74 2.14 4.56
N TRP A 138 4.59 1.75 5.11
CA TRP A 138 3.51 2.64 5.51
C TRP A 138 3.35 2.75 7.03
N SER A 139 4.44 2.71 7.80
CA SER A 139 4.40 2.90 9.26
C SER A 139 3.31 2.07 9.96
N ASN A 140 3.34 0.76 9.77
CA ASN A 140 2.41 -0.22 10.33
C ASN A 140 0.96 -0.10 9.87
N SER A 141 0.68 0.44 8.68
CA SER A 141 -0.67 0.33 8.09
C SER A 141 -1.09 -1.14 7.96
N TYR A 142 -0.16 -2.01 7.53
CA TYR A 142 -0.38 -3.45 7.47
C TYR A 142 0.40 -4.18 8.55
N ARG A 143 -0.08 -5.39 8.84
CA ARG A 143 0.59 -6.43 9.60
C ARG A 143 0.70 -7.66 8.72
N TYR A 144 1.89 -8.21 8.57
CA TYR A 144 2.07 -9.47 7.85
C TYR A 144 1.44 -10.62 8.65
N THR A 145 0.87 -11.59 7.93
CA THR A 145 0.25 -12.78 8.54
C THR A 145 0.65 -14.02 7.78
N GLU A 146 0.67 -15.17 8.47
CA GLU A 146 0.80 -16.49 7.84
C GLU A 146 -0.53 -17.00 7.24
N LEU A 147 -1.60 -16.20 7.34
CA LEU A 147 -2.92 -16.56 6.86
C LEU A 147 -2.94 -16.44 5.33
N ARG A 148 -3.44 -17.51 4.70
CA ARG A 148 -3.50 -17.59 3.26
C ARG A 148 -4.71 -16.85 2.69
N ARG A 149 -4.58 -16.38 1.46
CA ARG A 149 -5.68 -15.91 0.62
C ARG A 149 -6.87 -16.89 0.65
N GLY A 150 -8.09 -16.35 0.72
CA GLY A 150 -9.32 -17.16 0.80
C GLY A 150 -9.64 -17.76 2.17
N SER A 151 -8.77 -17.62 3.18
CA SER A 151 -9.05 -18.11 4.55
C SER A 151 -10.21 -17.41 5.25
N GLY A 152 -10.63 -16.22 4.77
CA GLY A 152 -11.59 -15.36 5.46
C GLY A 152 -11.03 -14.72 6.73
N ARG A 153 -9.69 -14.76 6.93
CA ARG A 153 -9.00 -14.25 8.12
C ARG A 153 -7.94 -13.18 7.83
N CYS A 154 -7.68 -12.86 6.58
CA CYS A 154 -6.74 -11.82 6.17
C CYS A 154 -7.30 -11.03 5.00
N ILE A 155 -6.93 -9.75 4.90
CA ILE A 155 -7.31 -8.85 3.82
C ILE A 155 -6.47 -9.15 2.59
N GLN A 156 -7.15 -9.25 1.44
CA GLN A 156 -6.53 -9.39 0.13
C GLN A 156 -6.50 -8.03 -0.58
N MET A 157 -5.33 -7.61 -1.05
CA MET A 157 -5.17 -6.47 -1.96
C MET A 157 -5.61 -6.85 -3.37
N TRP A 158 -5.35 -8.09 -3.78
CA TRP A 158 -5.71 -8.62 -5.07
C TRP A 158 -6.87 -9.61 -4.95
N PHE A 159 -7.91 -9.45 -5.75
CA PHE A 159 -9.01 -10.43 -5.86
C PHE A 159 -9.72 -10.29 -7.20
N ASP A 160 -10.37 -11.38 -7.62
CA ASP A 160 -11.22 -11.37 -8.81
C ASP A 160 -12.63 -10.92 -8.42
N PRO A 161 -13.12 -9.76 -8.89
CA PRO A 161 -14.45 -9.28 -8.55
C PRO A 161 -15.58 -10.17 -9.06
N ALA A 162 -15.34 -11.06 -10.05
CA ALA A 162 -16.34 -12.02 -10.51
C ALA A 162 -16.77 -13.00 -9.39
N ASN A 163 -15.91 -13.23 -8.40
CA ASN A 163 -16.18 -14.08 -7.23
C ASN A 163 -16.65 -13.28 -6.00
N GLY A 164 -16.93 -11.98 -6.16
CA GLY A 164 -17.26 -11.07 -5.08
C GLY A 164 -16.04 -10.59 -4.28
N ASN A 165 -16.25 -9.58 -3.43
CA ASN A 165 -15.19 -9.04 -2.58
C ASN A 165 -14.99 -9.91 -1.33
N PRO A 166 -13.84 -10.60 -1.18
CA PRO A 166 -13.59 -11.52 -0.06
C PRO A 166 -13.38 -10.79 1.27
N ASN A 167 -13.00 -9.51 1.24
CA ASN A 167 -12.69 -8.72 2.43
C ASN A 167 -13.93 -8.39 3.25
N ALA A 168 -15.13 -8.47 2.66
CA ALA A 168 -16.38 -8.29 3.39
C ALA A 168 -16.54 -9.32 4.52
N ALA A 169 -16.19 -10.59 4.28
CA ALA A 169 -16.25 -11.64 5.30
C ALA A 169 -15.15 -11.45 6.36
N VAL A 170 -13.96 -11.03 5.94
CA VAL A 170 -12.83 -10.76 6.83
C VAL A 170 -13.18 -9.62 7.80
N ALA A 171 -13.69 -8.50 7.28
CA ALA A 171 -14.09 -7.37 8.10
C ALA A 171 -15.15 -7.75 9.14
N ARG A 172 -16.17 -8.53 8.75
CA ARG A 172 -17.20 -9.01 9.69
C ARG A 172 -16.64 -9.91 10.78
N TYR A 173 -15.57 -10.64 10.52
CA TYR A 173 -14.95 -11.50 11.53
C TYR A 173 -14.18 -10.71 12.60
N TYR A 174 -13.57 -9.59 12.21
CA TYR A 174 -12.77 -8.75 13.11
C TYR A 174 -13.54 -7.56 13.72
N ALA A 175 -14.78 -7.33 13.28
CA ALA A 175 -15.65 -6.28 13.77
C ALA A 175 -16.28 -6.62 15.14
#